data_AF-A0A521PHK3-F1
#
_entry.id   AF-A0A521PHK3-F1
#
_cell.length_a   1.000
_cell.length_b   1.000
_cell.length_c   1.000
_cell.angle_alpha   90.00
_cell.angle_beta   90.00
_cell.angle_gamma   90.00
#
_symmetry.space_group_name_H-M   'P 1'
#
loop_
_entity.id
_entity.type
_entity.pdbx_description
1 polymer ?
#
loop_
_entity_poly.entity_id
_entity_poly.type
_entity_poly.pdbx_seq_one_letter_code
_entity_poly.pdbx_strand_id
1 'polypeptide(L)' 'DHIVSGIKHSFEDLITTHLHSKIEGDKCMELFMLDGEAERVCTITKDFQTNKKMDNVKLVTL' A
#
# COMPACT_ATOMS: atom_id res chain seq x y z
N ASP A 1 14.39 -0.61 -5.49
CA ASP A 1 13.63 0.04 -4.39
C ASP A 1 13.00 1.41 -4.67
N HIS A 2 12.91 1.93 -5.91
CA HIS A 2 12.48 3.32 -6.14
C HIS A 2 11.01 3.59 -6.50
N ILE A 3 10.15 2.57 -6.71
CA ILE A 3 8.74 2.79 -7.14
C ILE A 3 7.77 2.90 -5.95
N VAL A 4 8.07 2.24 -4.83
CA VAL A 4 7.27 2.38 -3.60
C VAL A 4 7.38 3.79 -3.03
N SER A 5 8.49 4.50 -3.30
CA SER A 5 8.72 5.87 -2.85
C SER A 5 7.76 6.91 -3.46
N GLY A 6 7.33 6.71 -4.72
CA GLY A 6 6.48 7.70 -5.40
C GLY A 6 5.02 7.65 -4.96
N ILE A 7 4.48 6.44 -4.79
CA ILE A 7 3.13 6.24 -4.24
C ILE A 7 3.12 6.65 -2.76
N LYS A 8 4.14 6.27 -1.99
CA LYS A 8 4.25 6.69 -0.58
C LYS A 8 4.22 8.20 -0.42
N HIS A 9 5.00 8.95 -1.20
CA HIS A 9 5.10 10.41 -1.00
C HIS A 9 3.79 11.16 -1.30
N SER A 10 2.95 10.64 -2.21
CA SER A 10 1.64 11.23 -2.52
C SER A 10 0.55 10.89 -1.50
N PHE A 11 0.77 9.90 -0.64
CA PHE A 11 -0.25 9.39 0.30
C PHE A 11 0.29 9.17 1.72
N GLU A 12 1.45 9.76 2.04
CA GLU A 12 2.08 9.70 3.36
C GLU A 12 1.15 10.30 4.44
N ASP A 13 0.25 11.20 4.05
CA ASP A 13 -0.77 11.78 4.92
C ASP A 13 -1.92 10.81 5.25
N LEU A 14 -2.17 9.79 4.41
CA LEU A 14 -3.18 8.76 4.65
C LEU A 14 -2.63 7.55 5.41
N ILE A 15 -1.34 7.23 5.23
CA ILE A 15 -0.74 6.03 5.80
C ILE A 15 -0.31 6.30 7.24
N THR A 16 -1.10 5.83 8.19
CA THR A 16 -0.79 5.96 9.63
C THR A 16 0.22 4.93 10.10
N THR A 17 0.29 3.77 9.44
CA THR A 17 1.30 2.75 9.72
C THR A 17 1.64 1.98 8.47
N HIS A 18 2.92 1.71 8.27
CA HIS A 18 3.43 0.84 7.22
C HIS A 18 4.32 -0.23 7.82
N LEU A 19 3.97 -1.50 7.62
CA LEU A 19 4.78 -2.65 8.01
C LEU A 19 5.21 -3.40 6.75
N HIS A 20 6.52 -3.58 6.62
CA HIS A 20 7.16 -4.36 5.57
C HIS A 20 7.81 -5.59 6.20
N SER A 21 7.54 -6.78 5.66
CA SER A 21 8.16 -8.02 6.11
C SER A 21 8.61 -8.87 4.94
N LYS A 22 9.88 -9.28 4.96
CA LYS A 22 10.42 -10.23 3.99
C LYS A 22 9.96 -11.63 4.37
N ILE A 23 9.33 -12.35 3.44
CA ILE A 23 8.87 -13.73 3.68
C ILE A 23 9.94 -14.71 3.20
N GLU A 24 10.14 -14.80 1.88
CA GLU A 24 11.05 -15.78 1.28
C GLU A 24 11.53 -15.28 -0.10
N GLY A 25 12.82 -15.47 -0.40
CA GLY A 25 13.42 -15.01 -1.64
C GLY A 25 13.23 -13.50 -1.83
N ASP A 26 12.58 -13.12 -2.93
CA ASP A 26 12.25 -11.73 -3.26
C ASP A 26 10.79 -11.37 -2.94
N LYS A 27 10.06 -12.23 -2.22
CA LYS A 27 8.67 -11.97 -1.81
C LYS A 27 8.61 -11.24 -0.48
N CYS A 28 7.79 -10.19 -0.45
CA CYS A 28 7.52 -9.39 0.75
C CYS A 28 6.01 -9.32 1.02
N MET A 29 5.66 -9.20 2.30
CA MET A 29 4.34 -8.83 2.77
C MET A 29 4.37 -7.36 3.21
N GLU A 30 3.38 -6.62 2.75
CA GLU A 30 3.18 -5.21 3.11
C GLU A 30 1.82 -5.06 3.80
N LEU A 31 1.78 -4.37 4.93
CA LEU A 31 0.55 -3.96 5.60
C LEU A 31 0.53 -2.43 5.71
N PHE A 32 -0.53 -1.83 5.20
CA PHE A 32 -0.78 -0.39 5.27
C PHE A 32 -2.03 -0.17 6.12
N MET A 33 -1.89 0.57 7.23
CA MET A 33 -3.05 1.14 7.93
C MET A 33 -3.31 2.53 7.36
N LEU A 34 -4.54 2.75 6.93
CA LEU A 34 -4.98 3.98 6.28
C LEU A 34 -6.05 4.64 7.16
N ASP A 35 -5.94 5.95 7.34
CA ASP A 35 -6.98 6.77 7.97
C ASP A 35 -7.33 7.94 7.05
N GLY A 36 -8.61 8.08 6.74
CA GLY A 36 -9.09 9.12 5.85
C GLY A 36 -10.37 8.78 5.11
N GLU A 37 -10.74 9.69 4.21
CA GLU A 37 -11.98 9.61 3.44
C GLU A 37 -11.99 8.41 2.48
N ALA A 38 -13.16 7.77 2.36
CA ALA A 38 -13.34 6.57 1.56
C ALA A 38 -12.90 6.74 0.09
N GLU A 39 -13.10 7.92 -0.51
CA GLU A 39 -12.68 8.21 -1.89
C GLU A 39 -11.15 8.16 -2.04
N ARG A 40 -10.43 8.74 -1.08
CA ARG A 40 -8.96 8.73 -1.05
C ARG A 40 -8.43 7.32 -0.81
N VAL A 41 -9.02 6.58 0.14
CA VAL A 41 -8.69 5.17 0.43
C VAL A 41 -8.95 4.26 -0.79
N CYS A 42 -10.05 4.47 -1.51
CA CYS A 42 -10.33 3.73 -2.74
C CYS A 42 -9.31 4.01 -3.83
N THR A 43 -8.87 5.26 -3.97
CA THR A 43 -7.89 5.68 -4.99
C THR A 43 -6.55 5.02 -4.76
N ILE A 44 -5.99 5.12 -3.54
CA ILE A 44 -4.70 4.48 -3.21
C ILE A 44 -4.77 2.95 -3.34
N THR A 45 -5.89 2.34 -2.96
CA THR A 45 -6.09 0.89 -3.11
C THR A 45 -6.03 0.47 -4.58
N LYS A 46 -6.64 1.23 -5.49
CA LYS A 46 -6.58 0.97 -6.94
C LYS A 46 -5.15 1.12 -7.48
N ASP A 47 -4.40 2.11 -7.00
CA ASP A 47 -3.00 2.29 -7.39
C ASP A 47 -2.14 1.11 -6.94
N PHE A 48 -2.37 0.59 -5.72
CA PHE A 48 -1.72 -0.64 -5.26
C PHE A 48 -2.11 -1.86 -6.10
N GLN A 49 -3.40 -2.03 -6.41
CA GLN A 49 -3.90 -3.15 -7.21
C GLN A 49 -3.38 -3.16 -8.65
N THR A 50 -3.11 -2.00 -9.24
CA THR A 50 -2.58 -1.88 -10.61
C THR A 50 -1.06 -1.93 -10.67
N ASN A 51 -0.38 -1.91 -9.51
CA ASN A 51 1.07 -1.99 -9.43
C ASN A 51 1.57 -3.41 -9.68
N LYS A 52 2.32 -3.61 -10.77
CA LYS A 52 2.88 -4.91 -11.20
C LYS A 52 3.86 -5.54 -10.21
N LYS A 53 4.27 -4.84 -9.14
CA LYS A 53 5.15 -5.37 -8.08
C LYS A 53 4.37 -5.94 -6.89
N MET A 54 3.06 -5.78 -6.86
CA MET A 54 2.19 -6.31 -5.80
C MET A 54 1.37 -7.47 -6.35
N ASP A 55 1.67 -8.68 -5.88
CA ASP A 55 1.02 -9.90 -6.38
C ASP A 55 -0.45 -10.02 -5.93
N ASN A 56 -0.76 -9.60 -4.70
CA ASN A 56 -2.10 -9.63 -4.14
C ASN A 56 -2.34 -8.41 -3.26
N VAL A 57 -3.48 -7.74 -3.46
CA VAL A 57 -3.88 -6.56 -2.69
C VAL A 57 -5.34 -6.74 -2.26
N LYS A 58 -5.60 -6.63 -0.96
CA LYS A 58 -6.95 -6.64 -0.38
C LYS A 58 -7.14 -5.42 0.51
N LEU A 59 -8.28 -4.76 0.37
CA LEU A 59 -8.73 -3.71 1.27
C LEU A 59 -9.69 -4.32 2.29
N VAL A 60 -9.44 -4.04 3.57
CA VAL A 60 -10.34 -4.38 4.68
C VAL A 60 -10.73 -3.07 5.35
N THR A 61 -12.02 -2.80 5.43
CA THR A 61 -12.58 -1.60 6.08
C THR A 61 -13.10 -1.98 7.46
N LEU A 62 -12.85 -1.12 8.45
CA LEU A 62 -13.31 -1.27 9.84
C LEU A 62 -14.49 -0.34 10.12
#